data_AF-A0A369Q1Y3-F1
#
_entry.id   AF-A0A369Q1Y3-F1
#
_cell.length_a   1.000
_cell.length_b   1.000
_cell.length_c   1.000
_cell.angle_alpha   90.00
_cell.angle_beta   90.00
_cell.angle_gamma   90.00
#
_symmetry.space_group_name_H-M   'P 1'
#
loop_
_entity.id
_entity.type
_entity.pdbx_description
1 polymer ?
#
loop_
_entity_poly.entity_id
_entity_poly.type
_entity_poly.pdbx_seq_one_letter_code
_entity_poly.pdbx_strand_id
1 'polypeptide(L)'
;MKKLIFACLISVGSIPAVAQTYHPKVSKDSLNILTNRVEVLKMNIKVLELKIKEAGEEADVEKLRLKLLEANGNAKVSSENHSGNINKSGLIVDQKAAEKLAKKAKSDTEDAKKALERYNKQVAKVEDIRTQIQGEERKLSYKKPQVVYDYK
;
A
#
# COMPACT_ATOMS: atom_id res chain seq x y z
N MET A 1 15.89 71.72 -43.06
CA MET A 1 14.90 71.38 -42.02
C MET A 1 14.35 69.95 -42.14
N LYS A 2 13.90 69.46 -43.31
CA LYS A 2 13.40 68.08 -43.47
C LYS A 2 14.39 66.97 -43.07
N LYS A 3 15.69 67.15 -43.35
CA LYS A 3 16.75 66.17 -43.00
C LYS A 3 17.01 66.06 -41.48
N LEU A 4 16.80 67.14 -40.72
CA LEU A 4 16.95 67.14 -39.25
C LEU A 4 15.76 66.44 -38.57
N ILE A 5 14.55 66.64 -39.10
CA ILE A 5 13.34 65.95 -38.62
C ILE A 5 13.46 64.43 -38.84
N PHE A 6 14.02 64.01 -39.98
CA PHE A 6 14.26 62.60 -40.28
C PHE A 6 15.32 61.98 -39.37
N ALA A 7 16.39 62.72 -39.05
CA ALA A 7 17.42 62.26 -38.11
C ALA A 7 16.89 62.09 -36.68
N CYS A 8 15.99 62.97 -36.21
CA CYS A 8 15.31 62.80 -34.92
C CYS A 8 14.33 61.63 -34.90
N LEU A 9 13.67 61.28 -36.02
CA LEU A 9 12.78 60.12 -36.06
C LEU A 9 13.56 58.79 -35.95
N ILE A 10 14.74 58.71 -36.55
CA ILE A 10 15.59 57.51 -36.53
C ILE A 10 16.20 57.29 -35.14
N SER A 11 16.53 58.35 -34.41
CA SER A 11 17.10 58.25 -33.05
C SER A 11 16.07 57.87 -31.98
N VAL A 12 14.79 58.18 -32.17
CA VAL A 12 13.72 57.77 -31.23
C VAL A 12 13.27 56.33 -31.47
N GLY A 13 13.32 55.84 -32.72
CA GLY A 13 12.99 54.45 -33.07
C GLY A 13 14.06 53.41 -32.70
N SER A 14 15.23 53.85 -32.23
CA SER A 14 16.36 52.99 -31.87
C SER A 14 16.54 52.83 -30.35
N ILE A 15 15.59 53.32 -29.54
CA ILE A 15 15.54 52.96 -28.12
C ILE A 15 15.15 51.47 -28.06
N PRO A 16 16.05 50.58 -27.60
CA PRO A 16 15.67 49.19 -27.45
C PRO A 16 14.51 49.13 -26.46
N ALA A 17 13.37 48.60 -26.91
CA ALA A 17 12.29 48.23 -26.02
C ALA A 17 12.82 47.12 -25.11
N VAL A 18 13.41 47.50 -23.98
CA VAL A 18 13.70 46.60 -22.88
C VAL A 18 12.36 46.04 -22.47
N ALA A 19 12.07 44.82 -22.91
CA ALA A 19 10.94 44.05 -22.43
C ALA A 19 11.02 44.08 -20.90
N GLN A 20 10.10 44.78 -20.25
CA GLN A 20 10.00 44.78 -18.80
C GLN A 20 9.76 43.33 -18.39
N THR A 21 10.82 42.63 -17.98
CA THR A 21 10.70 41.30 -17.41
C THR A 21 10.07 41.48 -16.04
N TYR A 22 8.75 41.30 -15.97
CA TYR A 22 8.06 41.21 -14.70
C TYR A 22 8.60 39.97 -13.97
N HIS A 23 9.51 40.19 -13.04
CA HIS A 23 9.90 39.18 -12.06
C HIS A 23 8.89 39.27 -10.91
N PRO A 24 7.89 38.37 -10.83
CA PRO A 24 6.98 38.38 -9.70
C PRO A 24 7.81 38.26 -8.41
N LYS A 25 7.77 39.30 -7.58
CA LYS A 25 8.29 39.24 -6.21
C LYS A 25 7.33 38.40 -5.39
N VAL A 26 7.50 37.08 -5.44
CA VAL A 26 6.87 36.17 -4.47
C VAL A 26 7.48 36.46 -3.10
N SER A 27 6.62 36.76 -2.12
CA SER A 27 7.09 36.95 -0.75
C SER A 27 7.71 35.65 -0.24
N LYS A 28 8.73 35.75 0.62
CA LYS A 28 9.32 34.56 1.28
C LYS A 28 8.25 33.72 1.97
N ASP A 29 7.22 34.37 2.52
CA ASP A 29 6.08 33.72 3.17
C ASP A 29 5.28 32.86 2.18
N SER A 30 4.99 33.38 0.98
CA SER A 30 4.27 32.63 -0.06
C SER A 30 5.06 31.42 -0.56
N LEU A 31 6.39 31.55 -0.67
CA LEU A 31 7.28 30.45 -1.03
C LEU A 31 7.32 29.39 0.08
N ASN A 32 7.39 29.80 1.34
CA ASN A 32 7.39 28.89 2.49
C ASN A 32 6.07 28.13 2.60
N ILE A 33 4.92 28.79 2.39
CA ILE A 33 3.60 28.15 2.38
C ILE A 33 3.54 27.10 1.26
N LEU A 34 4.02 27.43 0.05
CA LEU A 34 4.03 26.49 -1.06
C LEU A 34 4.92 25.28 -0.77
N THR A 35 6.13 25.50 -0.25
CA THR A 35 7.06 24.43 0.14
C THR A 35 6.43 23.51 1.18
N ASN A 36 5.81 24.07 2.23
CA ASN A 36 5.11 23.28 3.26
C ASN A 36 3.96 22.46 2.66
N ARG A 37 3.17 23.03 1.74
CA ARG A 37 2.10 22.30 1.04
C ARG A 37 2.65 21.15 0.20
N VAL A 38 3.76 21.37 -0.52
CA VAL A 38 4.42 20.32 -1.31
C VAL A 38 4.94 19.20 -0.42
N GLU A 39 5.51 19.51 0.74
CA GLU A 39 5.93 18.48 1.71
C GLU A 39 4.74 17.68 2.25
N VAL A 40 3.64 18.35 2.60
CA VAL A 40 2.38 17.69 3.00
C VAL A 40 1.87 16.76 1.91
N LEU A 41 1.87 17.20 0.64
CA LEU A 41 1.48 16.35 -0.48
C LEU A 41 2.39 15.13 -0.62
N LYS A 42 3.72 15.29 -0.51
CA LYS A 42 4.66 14.17 -0.57
C LYS A 42 4.41 13.13 0.53
N MET A 43 4.12 13.56 1.76
CA MET A 43 3.79 12.64 2.84
C MET A 43 2.43 11.95 2.61
N ASN A 44 1.43 12.66 2.08
CA ASN A 44 0.15 12.05 1.71
C ASN A 44 0.32 10.98 0.63
N ILE A 45 1.13 11.25 -0.40
CA ILE A 45 1.46 10.27 -1.46
C ILE A 45 2.06 9.02 -0.83
N LYS A 46 3.02 9.16 0.09
CA LYS A 46 3.64 8.03 0.78
C LYS A 46 2.63 7.20 1.58
N VAL A 47 1.67 7.82 2.26
CA VAL A 47 0.58 7.10 2.95
C VAL A 47 -0.29 6.33 1.95
N LEU A 48 -0.63 6.95 0.81
CA LEU A 48 -1.43 6.28 -0.22
C LEU A 48 -0.68 5.11 -0.85
N GLU A 49 0.62 5.23 -1.11
CA GLU A 49 1.47 4.12 -1.58
C GLU A 49 1.49 2.96 -0.59
N LEU A 50 1.58 3.23 0.72
CA LEU A 50 1.50 2.21 1.75
C LEU A 50 0.12 1.53 1.79
N LYS A 51 -0.98 2.29 1.64
CA LYS A 51 -2.34 1.75 1.56
C LYS A 51 -2.57 0.89 0.32
N ILE A 52 -1.97 1.25 -0.81
CA ILE A 52 -1.98 0.42 -2.02
C ILE A 52 -1.26 -0.91 -1.76
N LYS A 53 -0.10 -0.87 -1.08
CA LYS A 53 0.61 -2.09 -0.68
C LYS A 53 -0.21 -2.95 0.29
N GLU A 54 -0.84 -2.35 1.29
CA GLU A 54 -1.74 -3.03 2.22
C GLU A 54 -2.84 -3.79 1.45
N ALA A 55 -3.55 -3.11 0.55
CA ALA A 55 -4.60 -3.72 -0.26
C ALA A 55 -4.09 -4.89 -1.13
N GLY A 56 -2.88 -4.77 -1.67
CA GLY A 56 -2.23 -5.85 -2.41
C GLY A 56 -1.96 -7.08 -1.54
N GLU A 57 -1.38 -6.88 -0.35
CA GLU A 57 -1.07 -7.98 0.57
C GLU A 57 -2.35 -8.60 1.19
N GLU A 58 -3.42 -7.82 1.41
CA GLU A 58 -4.74 -8.32 1.82
C GLU A 58 -5.38 -9.24 0.78
N ALA A 59 -5.26 -8.90 -0.51
CA ALA A 59 -5.72 -9.77 -1.58
C ALA A 59 -5.00 -11.14 -1.55
N ASP A 60 -3.72 -11.15 -1.17
CA ASP A 60 -2.95 -12.38 -1.01
C ASP A 60 -3.31 -13.13 0.29
N VAL A 61 -3.68 -12.43 1.38
CA VAL A 61 -4.28 -13.05 2.58
C VAL A 61 -5.54 -13.82 2.20
N GLU A 62 -6.43 -13.24 1.39
CA GLU A 62 -7.68 -13.90 1.02
C GLU A 62 -7.43 -15.14 0.14
N LYS A 63 -6.48 -15.09 -0.80
CA LYS A 63 -6.06 -16.28 -1.56
C LYS A 63 -5.52 -17.39 -0.65
N LEU A 64 -4.73 -17.02 0.36
CA LEU A 64 -4.20 -17.99 1.34
C LEU A 64 -5.29 -18.51 2.27
N ARG A 65 -6.30 -17.70 2.61
CA ARG A 65 -7.47 -18.11 3.39
C ARG A 65 -8.25 -19.21 2.70
N LEU A 66 -8.48 -19.08 1.38
CA LEU A 66 -9.14 -20.11 0.59
C LEU A 66 -8.34 -21.42 0.59
N LYS A 67 -7.02 -21.35 0.37
CA LYS A 67 -6.12 -22.52 0.43
C LYS A 67 -6.11 -23.18 1.81
N LEU A 68 -6.14 -22.39 2.88
CA LEU A 68 -6.24 -22.90 4.24
C LEU A 68 -7.58 -23.62 4.48
N LEU A 69 -8.68 -23.06 3.99
CA LEU A 69 -10.00 -23.68 4.08
C LEU A 69 -10.03 -25.04 3.36
N GLU A 70 -9.48 -25.10 2.14
CA GLU A 70 -9.37 -26.34 1.37
C GLU A 70 -8.50 -27.38 2.08
N ALA A 71 -7.32 -26.99 2.58
CA ALA A 71 -6.43 -27.89 3.30
C ALA A 71 -7.06 -28.42 4.60
N ASN A 72 -7.76 -27.57 5.34
CA ASN A 72 -8.52 -27.97 6.53
C ASN A 72 -9.69 -28.91 6.18
N GLY A 73 -10.39 -28.66 5.07
CA GLY A 73 -11.43 -29.55 4.56
C GLY A 73 -10.88 -30.95 4.25
N ASN A 74 -9.75 -31.02 3.55
CA ASN A 74 -9.08 -32.30 3.25
C ASN A 74 -8.64 -33.03 4.52
N ALA A 75 -8.02 -32.32 5.47
CA ALA A 75 -7.60 -32.90 6.74
C ALA A 75 -8.80 -33.44 7.54
N LYS A 76 -9.93 -32.72 7.56
CA LYS A 76 -11.16 -33.16 8.22
C LYS A 76 -11.73 -34.42 7.57
N VAL A 77 -11.87 -34.43 6.24
CA VAL A 77 -12.37 -35.59 5.49
C VAL A 77 -11.46 -36.81 5.68
N SER A 78 -10.15 -36.63 5.64
CA SER A 78 -9.20 -37.72 5.87
C SER A 78 -9.22 -38.23 7.31
N SER A 79 -9.43 -37.35 8.30
CA SER A 79 -9.64 -37.75 9.70
C SER A 79 -10.94 -38.53 9.90
N GLU A 80 -12.04 -38.07 9.31
CA GLU A 80 -13.35 -38.75 9.36
C GLU A 80 -13.25 -40.14 8.72
N ASN A 81 -12.63 -40.26 7.55
CA ASN A 81 -12.40 -41.54 6.88
C ASN A 81 -11.49 -42.49 7.67
N HIS A 82 -10.48 -41.95 8.37
CA HIS A 82 -9.64 -42.75 9.24
C HIS A 82 -10.42 -43.28 10.47
N SER A 83 -11.22 -42.42 11.11
CA SER A 83 -12.03 -42.79 12.28
C SER A 83 -13.20 -43.73 11.96
N GLY A 84 -13.84 -43.57 10.80
CA GLY A 84 -14.96 -44.40 10.35
C GLY A 84 -14.57 -45.83 9.99
N ASN A 85 -13.32 -46.05 9.58
CA ASN A 85 -12.80 -47.37 9.24
C ASN A 85 -12.37 -48.21 10.46
N ILE A 86 -12.40 -47.63 11.67
CA ILE A 86 -11.98 -48.29 12.90
C ILE A 86 -13.15 -48.94 13.66
N ASN A 87 -14.42 -48.65 13.34
CA ASN A 87 -15.54 -48.89 14.27
C ASN A 87 -16.85 -49.50 13.73
N LYS A 88 -16.87 -50.31 12.64
CA LYS A 88 -18.17 -50.87 12.17
C LYS A 88 -18.34 -52.38 12.08
N SER A 89 -17.33 -53.19 12.29
CA SER A 89 -17.50 -54.64 12.39
C SER A 89 -16.19 -55.21 12.89
N GLY A 90 -16.19 -56.18 13.80
CA GLY A 90 -14.99 -56.87 14.29
C GLY A 90 -14.28 -57.72 13.23
N LEU A 91 -14.25 -57.28 11.97
CA LEU A 91 -13.55 -57.89 10.86
C LEU A 91 -12.22 -57.21 10.64
N ILE A 92 -11.22 -58.05 10.36
CA ILE A 92 -9.86 -57.73 9.97
C ILE A 92 -9.84 -56.53 9.02
N VAL A 93 -9.47 -55.36 9.54
CA VAL A 93 -9.13 -54.20 8.72
C VAL A 93 -7.93 -54.61 7.88
N ASP A 94 -8.02 -54.52 6.55
CA ASP A 94 -6.85 -54.66 5.68
C ASP A 94 -5.79 -53.67 6.18
N GLN A 95 -4.76 -54.19 6.82
CA GLN A 95 -3.75 -53.43 7.54
C GLN A 95 -3.06 -52.44 6.58
N LYS A 96 -2.96 -52.80 5.29
CA LYS A 96 -2.43 -51.93 4.24
C LYS A 96 -3.38 -50.79 3.89
N ALA A 97 -4.70 -51.01 3.90
CA ALA A 97 -5.69 -49.97 3.67
C ALA A 97 -5.76 -48.98 4.85
N ALA A 98 -5.71 -49.50 6.09
CA ALA A 98 -5.61 -48.69 7.30
C ALA A 98 -4.34 -47.84 7.31
N GLU A 99 -3.19 -48.42 6.95
CA GLU A 99 -1.91 -47.71 6.92
C GLU A 99 -1.89 -46.61 5.84
N LYS A 100 -2.48 -46.85 4.67
CA LYS A 100 -2.65 -45.83 3.61
C LYS A 100 -3.52 -44.66 4.09
N LEU A 101 -4.64 -44.94 4.75
CA LEU A 101 -5.51 -43.90 5.31
C LEU A 101 -4.81 -43.10 6.41
N ALA A 102 -4.07 -43.77 7.29
CA ALA A 102 -3.30 -43.11 8.34
C ALA A 102 -2.19 -42.20 7.76
N LYS A 103 -1.47 -42.66 6.73
CA LYS A 103 -0.46 -41.86 6.02
C LYS A 103 -1.09 -40.63 5.35
N LYS A 104 -2.24 -40.81 4.69
CA LYS A 104 -2.97 -39.70 4.08
C LYS A 104 -3.45 -38.67 5.11
N ALA A 105 -4.05 -39.11 6.21
CA ALA A 105 -4.50 -38.21 7.28
C ALA A 105 -3.34 -37.41 7.89
N LYS A 106 -2.17 -38.04 8.10
CA LYS A 106 -0.95 -37.33 8.54
C LYS A 106 -0.48 -36.30 7.52
N SER A 107 -0.40 -36.66 6.24
CA SER A 107 0.01 -35.75 5.16
C SER A 107 -0.92 -34.54 5.08
N ASP A 108 -2.24 -34.77 5.03
CA ASP A 108 -3.22 -33.69 4.90
C ASP A 108 -3.20 -32.76 6.14
N THR A 109 -2.91 -33.30 7.32
CA THR A 109 -2.72 -32.50 8.55
C THR A 109 -1.46 -31.63 8.48
N GLU A 110 -0.35 -32.16 7.95
CA GLU A 110 0.87 -31.38 7.75
C GLU A 110 0.68 -30.27 6.71
N ASP A 111 -0.05 -30.55 5.63
CA ASP A 111 -0.36 -29.56 4.61
C ASP A 111 -1.26 -28.44 5.14
N ALA A 112 -2.25 -28.78 5.97
CA ALA A 112 -3.06 -27.79 6.69
C ALA A 112 -2.21 -26.92 7.62
N LYS A 113 -1.26 -27.50 8.37
CA LYS A 113 -0.33 -26.73 9.22
C LYS A 113 0.54 -25.78 8.40
N LYS A 114 1.13 -26.24 7.29
CA LYS A 114 1.95 -25.39 6.40
C LYS A 114 1.11 -24.27 5.78
N ALA A 115 -0.14 -24.56 5.41
CA ALA A 115 -1.06 -23.54 4.90
C ALA A 115 -1.37 -22.47 5.96
N LEU A 116 -1.57 -22.88 7.22
CA LEU A 116 -1.81 -21.98 8.35
C LEU A 116 -0.60 -21.09 8.63
N GLU A 117 0.62 -21.65 8.62
CA GLU A 117 1.86 -20.89 8.80
C GLU A 117 2.03 -19.82 7.71
N ARG A 118 1.77 -20.18 6.46
CA ARG A 118 1.83 -19.23 5.32
C ARG A 118 0.80 -18.11 5.47
N TYR A 119 -0.43 -18.47 5.84
CA TYR A 119 -1.49 -17.51 6.11
C TYR A 119 -1.11 -16.53 7.22
N ASN A 120 -0.66 -17.04 8.37
CA ASN A 120 -0.27 -16.21 9.51
C ASN A 120 0.92 -15.29 9.18
N LYS A 121 1.91 -15.79 8.43
CA LYS A 121 3.04 -14.97 7.98
C LYS A 121 2.58 -13.81 7.09
N GLN A 122 1.60 -14.05 6.24
CA GLN A 122 1.05 -13.01 5.36
C GLN A 122 0.22 -11.99 6.14
N VAL A 123 -0.59 -12.43 7.10
CA VAL A 123 -1.32 -11.53 8.02
C VAL A 123 -0.35 -10.63 8.78
N ALA A 124 0.74 -11.18 9.32
CA ALA A 124 1.75 -10.40 10.03
C ALA A 124 2.38 -9.30 9.17
N LYS A 125 2.58 -9.53 7.86
CA LYS A 125 3.05 -8.48 6.94
C LYS A 125 2.03 -7.35 6.78
N VAL A 126 0.75 -7.68 6.65
CA VAL A 126 -0.33 -6.68 6.55
C VAL A 126 -0.35 -5.82 7.81
N GLU A 127 -0.20 -6.43 8.99
CA GLU A 127 -0.13 -5.71 10.27
C GLU A 127 1.10 -4.78 10.38
N ASP A 128 2.25 -5.22 9.89
CA ASP A 128 3.45 -4.36 9.82
C ASP A 128 3.20 -3.13 8.93
N ILE A 129 2.59 -3.32 7.74
CA ILE A 129 2.24 -2.22 6.83
C ILE A 129 1.24 -1.26 7.50
N ARG A 130 0.22 -1.77 8.18
CA ARG A 130 -0.74 -0.94 8.95
C ARG A 130 -0.05 -0.11 10.02
N THR A 131 0.93 -0.69 10.71
CA THR A 131 1.74 0.03 11.70
C THR A 131 2.55 1.15 11.05
N GLN A 132 3.13 0.90 9.88
CA GLN A 132 3.84 1.92 9.10
C GLN A 132 2.89 3.05 8.65
N ILE A 133 1.70 2.71 8.15
CA ILE A 133 0.66 3.69 7.77
C ILE A 133 0.32 4.59 8.95
N GLN A 134 0.01 4.02 10.11
CA GLN A 134 -0.30 4.79 11.32
C GLN A 134 0.86 5.72 11.72
N GLY A 135 2.10 5.26 11.58
CA GLY A 135 3.29 6.07 11.84
C GLY A 135 3.39 7.29 10.91
N GLU A 136 3.13 7.10 9.62
CA GLU A 136 3.16 8.19 8.64
C GLU A 136 1.94 9.14 8.76
N GLU A 137 0.75 8.61 9.06
CA GLU A 137 -0.44 9.43 9.33
C GLU A 137 -0.27 10.33 10.57
N ARG A 138 0.41 9.83 11.62
CA ARG A 138 0.78 10.68 12.78
C ARG A 138 1.70 11.82 12.36
N LYS A 139 2.71 11.58 11.51
CA LYS A 139 3.60 12.63 10.99
C LYS A 139 2.84 13.71 10.21
N LEU A 140 1.85 13.30 9.42
CA LEU A 140 0.96 14.23 8.71
C LEU A 140 0.12 15.07 9.66
N SER A 141 -0.39 14.48 10.75
CA SER A 141 -1.18 15.20 11.75
C SER A 141 -0.41 16.38 12.35
N TYR A 142 0.89 16.19 12.67
CA TYR A 142 1.74 17.26 13.20
C TYR A 142 2.05 18.38 12.21
N LYS A 143 1.93 18.12 10.90
CA LYS A 143 2.21 19.10 9.83
C LYS A 143 0.97 19.77 9.26
N LYS A 144 -0.24 19.46 9.74
CA LYS A 144 -1.44 20.19 9.31
C LYS A 144 -1.26 21.68 9.63
N PRO A 145 -1.21 22.56 8.62
CA PRO A 145 -1.21 23.99 8.91
C PRO A 145 -2.60 24.34 9.42
N GLN A 146 -2.75 24.59 10.72
CA GLN A 146 -3.79 25.49 11.18
C GLN A 146 -3.44 26.85 10.59
N VAL A 147 -3.99 27.17 9.42
CA VAL A 147 -3.97 28.54 8.92
C VAL A 147 -4.95 29.30 9.81
N VAL A 148 -4.46 29.79 10.95
CA VAL A 148 -5.20 30.75 11.77
C VAL A 148 -5.05 32.09 11.08
N TYR A 149 -6.08 32.50 10.35
CA TYR A 149 -6.19 33.88 9.90
C TYR A 149 -6.60 34.73 11.11
N ASP A 150 -5.62 35.37 11.75
CA ASP A 150 -5.89 36.45 12.71
C ASP A 150 -6.16 37.72 11.89
N TYR A 151 -7.43 38.02 11.65
CA TYR A 151 -7.85 39.30 11.08
C TYR A 151 -7.87 40.32 12.22
N LYS A 152 -6.76 41.04 12.42
CA LYS A 152 -6.73 42.28 13.20
C LYS A 152 -6.91 43.49 12.30
#